data_AF-A0A7S2D936-F1
#
_entry.id   AF-A0A7S2D936-F1
#
_cell.length_a   1.000
_cell.length_b   1.000
_cell.length_c   1.000
_cell.angle_alpha   90.00
_cell.angle_beta   90.00
_cell.angle_gamma   90.00
#
_symmetry.space_group_name_H-M   'P 1'
#
loop_
_entity.id
_entity.type
_entity.pdbx_description
1 polymer ?
#
loop_
_entity_poly.entity_id
_entity_poly.type
_entity_poly.pdbx_seq_one_letter_code
_entity_poly.pdbx_strand_id
1 'polypeptide(L)'
;ESNTAMDGGGAIRCKQSTVILIRCSFQWSYSPFGGALFPSASTIDVHESTFDSNSAVKGGGIYLWDDSASITSCKFESNTAMDGGGAIRCKQSTVILIRCSFQWSYSPFGGALFPSASTIDVHESTFDSNSAVKGGGIYLWDDSASITSC
;
A
#
# COMPACT_ATOMS: atom_id res chain seq x y z
N GLU A 1 11.30 7.87 9.93
CA GLU A 1 12.58 7.14 10.10
C GLU A 1 13.00 6.57 8.75
N SER A 2 14.16 6.94 8.21
CA SER A 2 14.64 6.42 6.92
C SER A 2 15.18 4.99 7.06
N ASN A 3 14.33 3.99 6.85
CA ASN A 3 14.72 2.59 6.90
C ASN A 3 14.91 2.02 5.48
N THR A 4 16.05 1.38 5.21
CA THR A 4 16.38 0.87 3.87
C THR A 4 16.75 -0.61 3.92
N ALA A 5 16.15 -1.42 3.03
CA ALA A 5 16.43 -2.85 2.92
C ALA A 5 16.63 -3.28 1.46
N MET A 6 17.65 -4.11 1.19
CA MET A 6 17.96 -4.58 -0.16
C MET A 6 17.05 -5.71 -0.66
N ASP A 7 16.39 -6.46 0.23
CA ASP A 7 15.60 -7.65 -0.16
C ASP A 7 14.11 -7.57 0.20
N GLY A 8 13.63 -6.56 0.92
CA GLY A 8 12.19 -6.29 1.09
C GLY A 8 11.85 -5.63 2.42
N GLY A 9 10.79 -4.80 2.43
CA GLY A 9 10.25 -4.14 3.61
C GLY A 9 11.25 -3.19 4.22
N GLY A 10 11.34 -1.95 3.71
CA GLY A 10 12.41 -1.03 4.10
C GLY A 10 12.50 -0.84 5.61
N ALA A 11 11.36 -0.84 6.31
CA ALA A 11 11.27 -0.89 7.76
C ALA A 11 10.92 -2.28 8.31
N ILE A 12 9.93 -2.97 7.71
CA ILE A 12 9.40 -4.23 8.24
C ILE A 12 9.20 -5.23 7.09
N ARG A 13 9.84 -6.39 7.22
CA ARG A 13 9.54 -7.59 6.43
C ARG A 13 9.01 -8.68 7.35
N CYS A 14 7.92 -9.32 6.95
CA CYS A 14 7.40 -10.49 7.66
C CYS A 14 6.92 -11.57 6.69
N LYS A 15 6.93 -12.82 7.12
CA LYS A 15 6.48 -13.96 6.32
C LYS A 15 5.73 -14.93 7.21
N GLN A 16 4.57 -15.42 6.78
CA GLN A 16 3.76 -16.39 7.54
C GLN A 16 3.54 -15.94 8.99
N SER A 17 3.17 -14.66 9.14
CA SER A 17 3.13 -13.97 10.43
C SER A 17 1.85 -13.15 10.58
N THR A 18 1.59 -12.72 11.82
CA THR A 18 0.58 -11.70 12.11
C THR A 18 1.30 -10.42 12.53
N VAL A 19 0.93 -9.29 11.92
CA VAL A 19 1.49 -7.98 12.26
C VAL A 19 0.36 -7.02 12.59
N ILE A 20 0.48 -6.35 13.73
CA ILE A 20 -0.43 -5.28 14.16
C ILE A 20 0.40 -4.00 14.31
N LEU A 21 0.03 -2.96 13.57
CA LEU A 21 0.69 -1.66 13.59
C LEU A 21 -0.30 -0.57 14.03
N ILE A 22 0.04 0.10 15.13
CA ILE A 22 -0.84 1.05 15.82
C ILE A 22 -0.11 2.36 15.96
N ARG A 23 -0.64 3.44 15.36
CA ARG A 23 -0.05 4.79 15.48
C ARG A 23 1.44 4.83 15.11
N CYS A 24 1.81 4.09 14.08
CA CYS A 24 3.17 4.05 13.58
C CYS A 24 3.38 5.13 12.50
N SER A 25 4.62 5.59 12.35
CA SER A 25 5.01 6.51 11.28
C SER A 25 6.20 5.93 10.51
N PHE A 26 5.97 5.60 9.24
CA PHE A 26 6.98 5.10 8.31
C PHE A 26 7.27 6.16 7.27
N GLN A 27 8.51 6.68 7.27
CA GLN A 27 8.84 7.83 6.44
C GLN A 27 10.16 7.62 5.72
N TRP A 28 10.27 8.00 4.45
CA TRP A 28 11.56 7.95 3.73
C TRP A 28 12.18 6.55 3.71
N SER A 29 11.37 5.50 3.78
CA SER A 29 11.83 4.12 3.71
C SER A 29 11.94 3.66 2.26
N TYR A 30 12.95 2.83 1.97
CA TYR A 30 13.20 2.31 0.63
C TYR A 30 13.45 0.81 0.62
N SER A 31 12.78 0.11 -0.27
CA SER A 31 13.09 -1.28 -0.60
C SER A 31 12.54 -1.66 -1.97
N PRO A 32 13.11 -2.65 -2.69
CA PRO A 32 12.52 -3.10 -3.95
C PRO A 32 11.06 -3.57 -3.81
N PHE A 33 10.70 -4.12 -2.65
CA PHE A 33 9.37 -4.66 -2.35
C PHE A 33 8.86 -4.03 -1.07
N GLY A 34 7.84 -3.19 -1.14
CA GLY A 34 7.28 -2.49 0.01
C GLY A 34 8.27 -1.49 0.61
N GLY A 35 8.16 -0.22 0.26
CA GLY A 35 9.14 0.79 0.70
C GLY A 35 9.25 0.86 2.22
N ALA A 36 8.15 0.70 2.94
CA ALA A 36 8.14 0.54 4.39
C ALA A 36 7.86 -0.91 4.81
N LEU A 37 6.79 -1.52 4.29
CA LEU A 37 6.26 -2.78 4.79
C LEU A 37 6.10 -3.81 3.67
N PHE A 38 6.68 -5.00 3.85
CA PHE A 38 6.56 -6.13 2.94
C PHE A 38 6.24 -7.44 3.69
N PRO A 39 4.95 -7.72 3.90
CA PRO A 39 4.44 -9.03 4.29
C PRO A 39 4.39 -10.02 3.11
N SER A 40 4.36 -11.30 3.45
CA SER A 40 4.05 -12.39 2.52
C SER A 40 3.42 -13.58 3.24
N ALA A 41 2.30 -14.08 2.74
CA ALA A 41 1.54 -15.17 3.36
C ALA A 41 1.14 -14.85 4.83
N SER A 42 0.82 -13.59 5.12
CA SER A 42 0.64 -13.03 6.45
C SER A 42 -0.74 -12.38 6.63
N THR A 43 -1.09 -12.11 7.89
CA THR A 43 -2.27 -11.31 8.28
C THR A 43 -1.82 -9.99 8.86
N ILE A 44 -2.33 -8.88 8.31
CA ILE A 44 -1.87 -7.53 8.64
C ILE A 44 -3.05 -6.68 9.11
N ASP A 45 -2.89 -6.05 10.27
CA ASP A 45 -3.82 -5.04 10.78
C ASP A 45 -3.06 -3.74 11.04
N VAL A 46 -3.44 -2.68 10.34
CA VAL A 46 -2.80 -1.37 10.44
C VAL A 46 -3.86 -0.34 10.77
N HIS A 47 -3.65 0.41 11.84
CA HIS A 47 -4.57 1.48 12.22
C HIS A 47 -3.86 2.73 12.69
N GLU A 48 -4.47 3.88 12.37
CA GLU A 48 -4.03 5.22 12.79
C GLU A 48 -2.57 5.53 12.42
N SER A 49 -2.06 4.92 11.34
CA SER A 49 -0.64 4.98 10.97
C SER A 49 -0.41 5.83 9.72
N THR A 50 0.80 6.35 9.58
CA THR A 50 1.21 7.19 8.44
C THR A 50 2.34 6.52 7.67
N PHE A 51 2.19 6.47 6.34
CA PHE A 51 3.22 6.08 5.39
C PHE A 51 3.49 7.28 4.49
N ASP A 52 4.62 7.94 4.68
CA ASP A 52 4.95 9.17 3.97
C ASP A 52 6.30 9.07 3.24
N SER A 53 6.31 9.49 1.97
CA SER A 53 7.54 9.63 1.19
C SER A 53 8.38 8.35 1.13
N ASN A 54 7.72 7.18 1.18
CA ASN A 54 8.38 5.88 1.01
C ASN A 54 8.46 5.54 -0.48
N SER A 55 9.48 4.78 -0.87
CA SER A 55 9.68 4.43 -2.27
C SER A 55 10.08 2.97 -2.48
N ALA A 56 9.62 2.39 -3.59
CA ALA A 56 9.91 1.01 -3.94
C ALA A 56 9.92 0.77 -5.45
N VAL A 57 10.34 -0.43 -5.84
CA VAL A 57 10.00 -0.92 -7.19
C VAL A 57 8.51 -1.30 -7.21
N LYS A 58 8.01 -1.99 -6.18
CA LYS A 58 6.61 -2.41 -6.06
C LYS A 58 6.03 -2.01 -4.72
N GLY A 59 4.94 -1.25 -4.71
CA GLY A 59 4.28 -0.79 -3.48
C GLY A 59 5.13 0.22 -2.72
N GLY A 60 4.98 1.52 -3.02
CA GLY A 60 5.89 2.54 -2.51
C GLY A 60 5.88 2.65 -0.98
N GLY A 61 4.73 2.45 -0.34
CA GLY A 61 4.63 2.26 1.11
C GLY A 61 4.55 0.78 1.49
N ILE A 62 3.55 0.08 0.98
CA ILE A 62 3.25 -1.31 1.35
C ILE A 62 3.17 -2.17 0.09
N TYR A 63 3.78 -3.36 0.13
CA TYR A 63 3.51 -4.40 -0.84
C TYR A 63 2.97 -5.64 -0.12
N LEU A 64 1.74 -6.02 -0.47
CA LEU A 64 1.07 -7.22 0.00
C LEU A 64 1.19 -8.32 -1.05
N TRP A 65 1.63 -9.51 -0.66
CA TRP A 65 1.75 -10.68 -1.51
C TRP A 65 1.22 -11.94 -0.80
N ASP A 66 0.05 -12.41 -1.25
CA ASP A 66 -0.64 -13.57 -0.68
C ASP A 66 -1.08 -13.30 0.77
N ASP A 67 -1.53 -12.07 1.04
CA ASP A 67 -1.84 -11.57 2.38
C ASP A 67 -3.32 -11.22 2.56
N SER A 68 -3.76 -11.22 3.81
CA SER A 68 -5.02 -10.59 4.24
C SER A 68 -4.71 -9.34 5.04
N ALA A 69 -5.21 -8.17 4.62
CA ALA A 69 -4.91 -6.90 5.26
C ALA A 69 -6.18 -6.09 5.60
N SER A 70 -6.23 -5.58 6.83
CA SER A 70 -7.17 -4.54 7.27
C SER A 70 -6.38 -3.27 7.54
N ILE A 71 -6.69 -2.18 6.84
CA ILE A 71 -6.01 -0.89 6.99
C ILE A 71 -7.06 0.17 7.25
N THR A 72 -7.05 0.75 8.45
CA THR A 72 -8.09 1.66 8.92
C THR A 72 -7.51 2.99 9.39
N SER A 73 -8.12 4.11 8.97
CA SER A 73 -7.74 5.45 9.43
C SER A 73 -6.24 5.74 9.24
N CYS A 74 -5.68 5.29 8.12
CA CYS A 74 -4.27 5.48 7.79
C CYS A 74 -4.08 6.56 6.72
N LYS A 75 -2.92 7.20 6.73
CA LYS A 75 -2.52 8.19 5.72
C LYS A 75 -1.36 7.63 4.87
N PHE A 76 -1.51 7.73 3.56
CA PHE A 76 -0.48 7.42 2.57
C PHE A 76 -0.19 8.69 1.76
N GLU A 77 0.99 9.25 1.93
CA GLU A 77 1.36 10.55 1.36
C GLU A 77 2.66 10.44 0.59
N SER A 78 2.73 11.02 -0.60
CA SER A 78 3.98 11.16 -1.38
C SER A 78 4.74 9.85 -1.64
N ASN A 79 4.06 8.69 -1.59
CA ASN A 79 4.71 7.41 -1.79
C ASN A 79 4.88 7.12 -3.29
N THR A 80 6.01 6.50 -3.67
CA THR A 80 6.36 6.30 -5.08
C THR A 80 6.74 4.85 -5.39
N ALA A 81 6.18 4.28 -6.47
CA ALA A 81 6.55 2.95 -6.97
C ALA A 81 6.85 2.94 -8.47
N MET A 82 7.91 2.23 -8.88
CA MET A 82 8.28 2.12 -10.31
C MET A 82 7.39 1.17 -11.12
N ASP A 83 6.83 0.15 -10.46
CA ASP A 83 5.98 -0.88 -11.03
C ASP A 83 4.80 -1.09 -10.06
N GLY A 84 3.75 -0.31 -10.21
CA GLY A 84 2.46 -0.53 -9.57
C GLY A 84 2.34 -0.07 -8.11
N GLY A 85 1.25 0.65 -7.82
CA GLY A 85 0.80 0.96 -6.47
C GLY A 85 1.73 1.94 -5.77
N GLY A 86 1.60 3.23 -6.10
CA GLY A 86 2.49 4.26 -5.56
C GLY A 86 2.48 4.27 -4.02
N ALA A 87 1.33 4.01 -3.40
CA ALA A 87 1.23 3.76 -1.97
C ALA A 87 1.19 2.26 -1.65
N ILE A 88 0.19 1.55 -2.19
CA ILE A 88 -0.05 0.14 -1.86
C ILE A 88 -0.12 -0.67 -3.16
N ARG A 89 0.66 -1.74 -3.21
CA ARG A 89 0.46 -2.80 -4.20
C ARG A 89 -0.07 -4.05 -3.51
N CYS A 90 -1.05 -4.71 -4.14
CA CYS A 90 -1.61 -5.97 -3.67
C CYS A 90 -1.45 -7.03 -4.77
N LYS A 91 -1.01 -8.22 -4.40
CA LYS A 91 -0.92 -9.35 -5.32
C LYS A 91 -1.46 -10.60 -4.65
N GLN A 92 -2.50 -11.19 -5.24
CA GLN A 92 -3.17 -12.38 -4.70
C GLN A 92 -3.62 -12.18 -3.24
N SER A 93 -4.06 -10.96 -2.91
CA SER A 93 -4.38 -10.55 -1.54
C SER A 93 -5.85 -10.17 -1.40
N THR A 94 -6.32 -10.17 -0.15
CA THR A 94 -7.61 -9.59 0.23
C THR A 94 -7.36 -8.38 1.12
N VAL A 95 -7.87 -7.22 0.75
CA VAL A 95 -7.56 -5.95 1.42
C VAL A 95 -8.82 -5.15 1.70
N ILE A 96 -8.96 -4.72 2.95
CA ILE A 96 -10.02 -3.82 3.40
C ILE A 96 -9.36 -2.48 3.77
N LEU A 97 -9.81 -1.40 3.13
CA LEU A 97 -9.36 -0.03 3.35
C LEU A 97 -10.54 0.80 3.88
N ILE A 98 -10.46 1.28 5.12
CA ILE A 98 -11.52 2.07 5.74
C ILE A 98 -10.97 3.40 6.21
N ARG A 99 -11.62 4.52 5.86
CA ARG A 99 -11.22 5.86 6.32
C ARG A 99 -9.76 6.21 6.03
N CYS A 100 -9.21 5.70 4.93
CA CYS A 100 -7.83 5.94 4.53
C CYS A 100 -7.73 7.15 3.61
N SER A 101 -6.60 7.84 3.65
CA SER A 101 -6.30 8.96 2.76
C SER A 101 -5.06 8.64 1.94
N PHE A 102 -5.18 8.74 0.62
CA PHE A 102 -4.10 8.56 -0.34
C PHE A 102 -3.85 9.86 -1.09
N GLN A 103 -2.68 10.46 -0.91
CA GLN A 103 -2.36 11.78 -1.45
C GLN A 103 -0.99 11.80 -2.11
N TRP A 104 -0.91 12.48 -3.25
CA TRP A 104 0.34 12.74 -3.99
C TRP A 104 1.20 11.48 -4.25
N SER A 105 0.58 10.31 -4.30
CA SER A 105 1.29 9.07 -4.59
C SER A 105 1.45 8.89 -6.11
N TYR A 106 2.56 8.29 -6.52
CA TYR A 106 2.88 8.10 -7.93
C TYR A 106 3.31 6.67 -8.26
N SER A 107 2.75 6.14 -9.34
CA SER A 107 3.25 4.94 -10.00
C SER A 107 2.74 4.86 -11.45
N PRO A 108 3.45 4.24 -12.40
CA PRO A 108 2.91 4.04 -13.75
C PRO A 108 1.55 3.33 -13.79
N PHE A 109 1.26 2.46 -12.81
CA PHE A 109 0.00 1.72 -12.69
C PHE A 109 -0.59 1.89 -11.29
N GLY A 110 -1.75 2.55 -11.16
CA GLY A 110 -2.37 2.81 -9.87
C GLY A 110 -1.53 3.77 -9.04
N GLY A 111 -1.77 5.07 -9.20
CA GLY A 111 -0.92 6.11 -8.58
C GLY A 111 -0.88 6.00 -7.07
N ALA A 112 -1.98 5.56 -6.43
CA ALA A 112 -1.99 5.13 -5.04
C ALA A 112 -2.07 3.61 -4.90
N LEU A 113 -3.10 2.98 -5.47
CA LEU A 113 -3.44 1.58 -5.22
C LEU A 113 -3.41 0.77 -6.51
N PHE A 114 -2.72 -0.38 -6.47
CA PHE A 114 -2.70 -1.33 -7.58
C PHE A 114 -2.89 -2.77 -7.09
N PRO A 115 -4.12 -3.30 -7.10
CA PRO A 115 -4.37 -4.73 -6.97
C PRO A 115 -3.99 -5.51 -8.23
N SER A 116 -3.69 -6.78 -8.05
CA SER A 116 -3.50 -7.75 -9.13
C SER A 116 -3.90 -9.15 -8.67
N ALA A 117 -4.88 -9.73 -9.35
CA ALA A 117 -5.53 -10.98 -8.93
C ALA A 117 -5.97 -10.91 -7.45
N SER A 118 -6.48 -9.75 -7.02
CA SER A 118 -6.77 -9.45 -5.62
C SER A 118 -8.21 -9.01 -5.43
N THR A 119 -8.69 -9.10 -4.19
CA THR A 119 -9.98 -8.51 -3.79
C THR A 119 -9.71 -7.29 -2.94
N ILE A 120 -10.27 -6.15 -3.32
CA ILE A 120 -10.19 -4.92 -2.53
C ILE A 120 -11.58 -4.44 -2.12
N ASP A 121 -11.70 -3.98 -0.89
CA ASP A 121 -12.88 -3.30 -0.39
C ASP A 121 -12.47 -1.96 0.20
N VAL A 122 -13.03 -0.88 -0.34
CA VAL A 122 -12.63 0.49 -0.03
C VAL A 122 -13.84 1.28 0.40
N HIS A 123 -13.80 1.79 1.63
CA HIS A 123 -14.89 2.52 2.24
C HIS A 123 -14.40 3.81 2.89
N GLU A 124 -15.16 4.90 2.71
CA GLU A 124 -14.93 6.17 3.41
C GLU A 124 -13.51 6.74 3.19
N SER A 125 -12.88 6.41 2.07
CA SER A 125 -11.46 6.68 1.81
C SER A 125 -11.29 7.66 0.66
N THR A 126 -10.22 8.47 0.69
CA THR A 126 -9.98 9.51 -0.31
C THR A 126 -8.74 9.22 -1.15
N PHE A 127 -8.81 9.55 -2.44
CA PHE A 127 -7.70 9.46 -3.38
C PHE A 127 -7.52 10.80 -4.07
N ASP A 128 -6.65 11.65 -3.52
CA ASP A 128 -6.45 13.01 -4.01
C ASP A 128 -5.06 13.20 -4.63
N SER A 129 -4.97 13.94 -5.73
CA SER A 129 -3.70 14.35 -6.34
C SER A 129 -2.70 13.21 -6.64
N ASN A 130 -3.18 11.97 -6.77
CA ASN A 130 -2.36 10.82 -7.14
C ASN A 130 -2.19 10.77 -8.66
N SER A 131 -1.03 10.31 -9.13
CA SER A 131 -0.66 10.36 -10.55
C SER A 131 -0.15 9.02 -11.08
N ALA A 132 -0.60 8.67 -12.29
CA ALA A 132 -0.21 7.44 -12.97
C ALA A 132 -0.39 7.54 -14.47
N VAL A 133 0.26 6.63 -15.21
CA VAL A 133 -0.02 6.43 -16.64
C VAL A 133 -1.37 5.74 -16.81
N LYS A 134 -1.71 4.79 -15.93
CA LYS A 134 -3.02 4.13 -15.86
C LYS A 134 -3.56 4.16 -14.45
N GLY A 135 -4.75 4.74 -14.27
CA GLY A 135 -5.45 4.83 -12.99
C GLY A 135 -4.77 5.77 -11.99
N GLY A 136 -5.09 7.07 -12.03
CA GLY A 136 -4.45 8.10 -11.21
C GLY A 136 -4.50 7.80 -9.70
N GLY A 137 -5.66 7.40 -9.17
CA GLY A 137 -5.79 6.88 -7.81
C GLY A 137 -5.61 5.36 -7.76
N ILE A 138 -6.49 4.64 -8.44
CA ILE A 138 -6.54 3.17 -8.43
C ILE A 138 -6.52 2.66 -9.86
N TYR A 139 -5.79 1.58 -10.12
CA TYR A 139 -5.87 0.84 -11.38
C TYR A 139 -6.30 -0.60 -11.11
N LEU A 140 -7.43 -1.02 -11.69
CA LEU A 140 -7.99 -2.37 -11.55
C LEU A 140 -7.81 -3.12 -12.87
N TRP A 141 -7.26 -4.33 -12.82
CA TRP A 141 -7.16 -5.20 -14.00
C TRP A 141 -7.40 -6.63 -13.59
N ASP A 142 -8.62 -7.11 -13.89
CA ASP A 142 -9.06 -8.48 -13.57
C ASP A 142 -9.10 -8.72 -12.05
N ASP A 143 -9.53 -7.69 -11.31
CA ASP A 143 -9.67 -7.67 -9.86
C ASP A 143 -11.13 -7.50 -9.45
N SER A 144 -11.47 -7.99 -8.26
CA SER A 144 -12.75 -7.70 -7.62
C SER A 144 -12.59 -6.48 -6.72
N ALA A 145 -13.38 -5.44 -6.94
CA ALA A 145 -13.35 -4.22 -6.14
C ALA A 145 -14.75 -3.79 -5.71
N SER A 146 -14.90 -3.52 -4.41
CA SER A 146 -16.01 -2.75 -3.85
C SER A 146 -15.46 -1.40 -3.40
N ILE A 147 -16.03 -0.31 -3.90
CA ILE A 147 -15.59 1.06 -3.61
C ILE A 147 -16.83 1.89 -3.31
N THR A 148 -16.97 2.37 -2.08
CA THR A 148 -18.14 3.16 -1.65
C THR A 148 -17.73 4.35 -0.79
N SER A 149 -18.50 5.44 -0.86
CA SER A 149 -18.28 6.63 -0.03
C SER A 149 -16.85 7.20 -0.17
N CYS A 150 -16.34 7.26 -1.39
CA CYS A 150 -14.99 7.75 -1.74
C CYS A 150 -15.06 9.03 -2.58
#